data_AF-B4GWM0-F1
#
_entry.id   AF-B4GWM0-F1
#
_cell.length_a   1.000
_cell.length_b   1.000
_cell.length_c   1.000
_cell.angle_alpha   90.00
_cell.angle_beta   90.00
_cell.angle_gamma   90.00
#
_symmetry.space_group_name_H-M   'P 1'
#
loop_
_entity.id
_entity.type
_entity.pdbx_description
1 polymer ?
#
loop_
_entity_poly.entity_id
_entity_poly.type
_entity_poly.pdbx_seq_one_letter_code
_entity_poly.pdbx_strand_id
1 'polypeptide(L)' 'MQTPLHYAASCGHVEAVRTLLQLKVSLELYDEDGHCCFDVADTEEIFNMLKAEEELRQAAT' A
#
# COMPACT_ATOMS: atom_id res chain seq x y z
N MET A 1 5.28 -9.97 9.85
CA MET A 1 3.89 -9.60 10.19
C MET A 1 3.30 -8.72 9.10
N GLN A 2 2.22 -9.15 8.45
CA GLN A 2 1.52 -8.35 7.43
C GLN A 2 0.56 -7.33 8.06
N THR A 3 0.47 -6.15 7.45
CA THR A 3 -0.48 -5.10 7.85
C THR A 3 -1.81 -5.25 7.10
N PRO A 4 -2.90 -4.60 7.54
CA PRO A 4 -4.14 -4.56 6.76
C PRO A 4 -3.94 -4.07 5.31
N LEU A 5 -2.95 -3.21 5.07
CA LEU A 5 -2.63 -2.73 3.72
C LEU A 5 -1.96 -3.80 2.86
N HIS A 6 -1.13 -4.68 3.44
CA HIS A 6 -0.58 -5.84 2.70
C HIS A 6 -1.72 -6.73 2.21
N TYR A 7 -2.64 -7.11 3.09
CA TYR A 7 -3.78 -7.96 2.73
C TYR A 7 -4.71 -7.29 1.71
N ALA A 8 -5.03 -6.00 1.88
CA ALA A 8 -5.86 -5.29 0.92
C ALA A 8 -5.21 -5.21 -0.46
N ALA A 9 -3.89 -5.00 -0.51
CA ALA A 9 -3.13 -4.95 -1.76
C ALA A 9 -3.05 -6.34 -2.43
N SER A 10 -2.75 -7.39 -1.67
CA SER A 10 -2.62 -8.77 -2.19
C SER A 10 -3.94 -9.42 -2.57
N CYS A 11 -5.06 -8.96 -2.03
CA CYS A 11 -6.38 -9.47 -2.36
C CYS A 11 -7.11 -8.64 -3.44
N GLY A 12 -6.46 -7.65 -4.05
CA GLY A 12 -7.09 -6.83 -5.09
C GLY A 12 -8.20 -5.90 -4.58
N HIS A 13 -8.22 -5.56 -3.28
CA HIS A 13 -9.32 -4.81 -2.66
C HIS A 13 -9.12 -3.29 -2.78
N VAL A 14 -9.35 -2.76 -3.99
CA VAL A 14 -9.15 -1.33 -4.35
C VAL A 14 -9.76 -0.35 -3.33
N GLU A 15 -11.01 -0.54 -2.93
CA GLU A 15 -11.67 0.38 -1.99
C GLU A 15 -11.13 0.28 -0.56
N ALA A 16 -10.66 -0.90 -0.15
CA ALA A 16 -9.97 -1.06 1.13
C ALA A 16 -8.60 -0.36 1.10
N VAL A 17 -7.84 -0.51 0.00
CA VAL A 17 -6.59 0.22 -0.22
C VAL A 17 -6.84 1.73 -0.14
N ARG A 18 -7.84 2.26 -0.87
CA ARG A 18 -8.21 3.68 -0.84
C ARG A 18 -8.49 4.16 0.59
N THR A 19 -9.30 3.41 1.33
CA THR A 19 -9.68 3.75 2.71
C THR A 19 -8.44 3.77 3.63
N LEU A 20 -7.56 2.77 3.51
CA LEU A 20 -6.35 2.68 4.32
C LEU A 20 -5.35 3.81 4.01
N LEU A 21 -5.21 4.21 2.73
CA LEU A 21 -4.33 5.31 2.34
C LEU A 21 -4.79 6.66 2.94
N GLN A 22 -6.10 6.89 3.02
CA GLN A 22 -6.67 8.08 3.66
C GLN A 22 -6.32 8.19 5.15
N LEU A 23 -6.10 7.05 5.82
CA LEU A 23 -5.68 7.01 7.23
C LEU A 23 -4.19 7.30 7.44
N LYS A 24 -3.44 7.63 6.38
CA LYS A 24 -2.00 7.93 6.43
C LYS A 24 -1.17 6.83 7.08
N VAL A 25 -1.59 5.57 6.90
CA VAL A 25 -0.82 4.39 7.33
C VAL A 25 0.55 4.36 6.64
N SER A 26 1.56 3.81 7.31
CA SER A 26 2.90 3.66 6.72
C SER A 26 2.87 2.70 5.52
N LEU A 27 3.56 3.08 4.44
CA LEU A 27 3.72 2.27 3.23
C LEU A 27 5.02 1.42 3.26
N GLU A 28 5.96 1.77 4.14
CA GLU A 28 7.30 1.21 4.25
C GLU A 28 7.41 0.16 5.39
N LEU A 29 6.30 -0.47 5.75
CA LEU A 29 6.31 -1.58 6.69
C LEU A 29 6.59 -2.87 5.92
N TYR A 30 7.62 -3.60 6.35
CA TYR A 30 8.00 -4.88 5.79
C TYR A 30 7.44 -6.01 6.65
N ASP A 31 6.91 -7.05 6.00
CA ASP A 31 6.48 -8.26 6.66
C ASP A 31 7.66 -9.19 7.01
N GLU A 32 7.36 -10.44 7.41
CA GLU A 32 8.42 -11.39 7.82
C GLU A 32 9.25 -11.91 6.65
N ASP A 33 8.73 -11.81 5.44
CA ASP A 33 9.41 -12.22 4.21
C ASP A 33 10.18 -11.05 3.57
N GLY A 34 10.11 -9.86 4.18
CA GLY A 34 10.76 -8.66 3.67
C GLY A 34 9.99 -7.94 2.57
N HIS A 35 8.68 -8.22 2.44
CA HIS A 35 7.82 -7.56 1.47
C HIS A 35 7.07 -6.39 2.11
N CYS A 36 6.96 -5.29 1.37
CA CYS A 36 6.06 -4.18 1.69
C CYS A 36 4.75 -4.27 0.88
N CYS A 37 3.83 -3.35 1.11
CA CYS A 37 2.53 -3.36 0.43
C CYS A 37 2.60 -3.22 -1.10
N PHE A 38 3.71 -2.68 -1.64
CA PHE A 38 3.96 -2.59 -3.07
C PHE A 38 4.30 -3.95 -3.68
N ASP A 39 5.12 -4.73 -2.98
CA ASP A 39 5.64 -6.02 -3.47
C ASP A 39 4.52 -7.07 -3.59
N VAL A 40 3.49 -6.94 -2.76
CA VAL A 40 2.35 -7.87 -2.71
C VAL A 40 1.12 -7.37 -3.46
N ALA A 41 1.18 -6.25 -4.18
CA ALA A 41 0.02 -5.70 -4.90
C ALA A 41 -0.46 -6.63 -6.03
N ASP A 42 -1.75 -6.99 -6.01
CA ASP A 42 -2.35 -7.93 -6.97
C ASP A 42 -2.49 -7.34 -8.38
N THR A 43 -2.69 -6.03 -8.49
CA THR A 43 -2.97 -5.35 -9.77
C THR A 43 -2.13 -4.11 -9.98
N GLU A 44 -1.91 -3.75 -11.26
CA GLU A 44 -1.27 -2.49 -11.64
C GLU A 44 -2.03 -1.27 -11.10
N GLU A 45 -3.37 -1.35 -11.01
CA GLU A 45 -4.20 -0.27 -10.43
C GLU A 45 -3.79 0.00 -8.98
N ILE A 46 -3.73 -1.04 -8.15
CA ILE A 46 -3.35 -0.92 -6.74
C ILE A 46 -1.90 -0.44 -6.61
N PHE A 47 -0.99 -1.01 -7.40
CA PHE A 47 0.41 -0.58 -7.39
C PHE A 47 0.54 0.92 -7.71
N ASN A 48 -0.17 1.39 -8.74
CA ASN A 48 -0.19 2.80 -9.12
C ASN A 48 -0.82 3.69 -8.04
N MET A 49 -1.85 3.22 -7.33
CA MET A 49 -2.44 3.95 -6.20
C MET A 49 -1.44 4.13 -5.05
N LEU A 50 -0.73 3.07 -4.67
CA LEU A 50 0.28 3.11 -3.61
C LEU A 50 1.43 4.05 -3.98
N LYS A 51 1.91 3.95 -5.23
CA LYS A 51 2.98 4.80 -5.76
C LYS A 51 2.59 6.27 -5.80
N ALA A 52 1.39 6.58 -6.28
CA ALA A 52 0.88 7.95 -6.30
C ALA A 52 0.79 8.55 -4.89
N GLU A 53 0.36 7.77 -3.88
CA GLU A 53 0.31 8.22 -2.49
C GLU A 53 1.71 8.42 -1.90
N GLU A 54 2.70 7.58 -2.23
CA GLU A 54 4.09 7.76 -1.82
C GLU A 54 4.68 9.05 -2.39
N GLU A 55 4.57 9.26 -3.71
CA GLU A 55 5.04 10.46 -4.40
C GLU A 55 4.39 11.72 -3.82
N LEU A 56 3.08 11.66 -3.53
CA LEU A 56 2.34 12.75 -2.89
C LEU A 56 2.89 13.09 -1.50
N ARG A 57 3.24 12.07 -0.71
CA ARG A 57 3.81 12.26 0.64
C ARG A 57 5.23 12.82 0.59
N GLN A 58 6.04 12.37 -0.37
CA GLN A 58 7.40 12.88 -0.56
C GLN A 58 7.40 14.33 -1.04
N ALA A 59 6.47 14.71 -1.94
CA ALA A 59 6.33 16.08 -2.43
C ALA A 59 5.81 17.08 -1.38
N ALA A 60 5.23 16.59 -0.28
CA ALA A 60 4.73 17.41 0.83
C ALA A 60 5.80 17.68 1.91
N THR A 61 7.06 17.26 1.68
CA THR A 61 8.22 17.47 2.56
C THR A 61 9.12 18.56 2.00
#